data_AF-F0S345-F1
#
_entry.id   AF-F0S345-F1
#
_cell.length_a   1.000
_cell.length_b   1.000
_cell.length_c   1.000
_cell.angle_alpha   90.00
_cell.angle_beta   90.00
_cell.angle_gamma   90.00
#
_symmetry.space_group_name_H-M   'P 1'
#
loop_
_entity.id
_entity.type
_entity.pdbx_description
1 polymer ?
#
loop_
_entity_poly.entity_id
_entity_poly.type
_entity_poly.pdbx_seq_one_letter_code
_entity_poly.pdbx_strand_id
1 'polypeptide(L)'
;MDKDKSLSEYIDEIQIGLEEAYPGKFFFSGSNDLSVVRRWYSLNIPLGFVLLALSDEELPKRFSLKDIDELVVKKFRKYAQDEAKFALGALRKEVIPYAKLEKLYKILQSILLEIGVEDFSLLEKLKELKKIEDIKELEEELINFEKTFYSFLYKNSPFRKECRKYAEKLLAPYNIYWHKKVLQLTKKALIKKCLKEKYGIPDFTIL
;
A
#
# COMPACT_ATOMS: atom_id res chain seq x y z
N MET A 1 11.65 -3.97 13.21
CA MET A 1 11.41 -4.93 12.10
C MET A 1 12.73 -5.08 11.38
N ASP A 2 13.41 -6.18 11.68
CA ASP A 2 14.75 -6.51 11.24
C ASP A 2 14.81 -6.89 9.76
N LYS A 3 15.80 -6.30 9.06
CA LYS A 3 16.33 -6.58 7.71
C LYS A 3 15.30 -6.72 6.58
N ASP A 4 15.59 -6.11 5.44
CA ASP A 4 14.88 -6.38 4.18
C ASP A 4 15.05 -7.86 3.82
N LYS A 5 14.14 -8.71 4.32
CA LYS A 5 14.17 -10.15 4.09
C LYS A 5 14.08 -10.41 2.60
N SER A 6 14.99 -11.21 2.07
CA SER A 6 14.93 -11.66 0.69
C SER A 6 13.69 -12.54 0.47
N LEU A 7 13.22 -12.63 -0.77
CA LEU A 7 12.12 -13.55 -1.12
C LEU A 7 12.44 -15.00 -0.70
N SER A 8 13.71 -15.42 -0.79
CA SER A 8 14.12 -16.77 -0.36
C SER A 8 13.91 -16.96 1.15
N GLU A 9 14.40 -16.02 1.96
CA GLU A 9 14.22 -16.06 3.42
C GLU A 9 12.74 -16.03 3.81
N TYR A 10 11.92 -15.28 3.07
CA TYR A 10 10.48 -15.24 3.30
C TYR A 10 9.79 -16.56 2.92
N ILE A 11 10.21 -17.23 1.85
CA ILE A 11 9.70 -18.57 1.50
C ILE A 11 10.01 -19.56 2.62
N ASP A 12 11.26 -19.58 3.08
CA ASP A 12 11.68 -20.49 4.15
C ASP A 12 10.93 -20.19 5.45
N GLU A 13 10.75 -18.91 5.79
CA GLU A 13 9.97 -18.48 6.97
C GLU A 13 8.52 -18.97 6.90
N ILE A 14 7.82 -18.76 5.77
CA ILE A 14 6.43 -19.20 5.62
C ILE A 14 6.32 -20.72 5.69
N GLN A 15 7.23 -21.43 5.02
CA GLN A 15 7.19 -22.89 4.98
C GLN A 15 7.46 -23.48 6.37
N ILE A 16 8.53 -23.06 7.04
CA ILE A 16 8.91 -23.56 8.37
C ILE A 16 7.82 -23.18 9.39
N GLY A 17 7.40 -21.91 9.40
CA GLY A 17 6.42 -21.42 10.37
C GLY A 17 5.06 -22.10 10.28
N LEU A 18 4.59 -22.43 9.07
CA LEU A 18 3.32 -23.16 8.90
C LEU A 18 3.45 -24.65 9.20
N GLU A 19 4.58 -25.28 8.88
CA GLU A 19 4.84 -26.67 9.24
C GLU A 19 4.90 -26.83 10.77
N GLU A 20 5.55 -25.90 11.47
CA GLU A 20 5.62 -25.89 12.93
C GLU A 20 4.27 -25.60 13.59
N ALA A 21 3.49 -24.65 13.05
CA ALA A 21 2.18 -24.28 13.60
C ALA A 21 1.09 -25.33 13.30
N TYR A 22 1.19 -26.04 12.17
CA TYR A 22 0.21 -27.05 11.74
C TYR A 22 0.86 -28.38 11.34
N PRO A 23 1.55 -29.08 12.27
CA PRO A 23 2.32 -30.28 11.94
C PRO A 23 1.47 -31.38 11.31
N GLY A 24 1.91 -31.90 10.17
CA GLY A 24 1.23 -33.00 9.46
C GLY A 24 -0.10 -32.62 8.79
N LYS A 25 -0.57 -31.38 8.95
CA LYS A 25 -1.72 -30.83 8.21
C LYS A 25 -1.26 -29.99 7.02
N PHE A 26 -0.28 -29.13 7.23
CA PHE A 26 0.30 -28.34 6.16
C PHE A 26 1.15 -29.21 5.22
N PHE A 27 1.18 -28.87 3.94
CA PHE A 27 2.15 -29.41 2.99
C PHE A 27 2.45 -28.37 1.90
N PHE A 28 3.73 -28.26 1.53
CA PHE A 28 4.16 -27.33 0.48
C PHE A 28 4.08 -27.98 -0.91
N SER A 29 3.21 -27.46 -1.78
CA SER A 29 2.91 -28.02 -3.12
C SER A 29 3.90 -27.60 -4.22
N GLY A 30 5.06 -27.06 -3.85
CA GLY A 30 6.12 -26.68 -4.79
C GLY A 30 5.74 -25.47 -5.65
N SER A 31 5.56 -25.67 -6.95
CA SER A 31 5.39 -24.57 -7.93
C SER A 31 4.13 -23.72 -7.70
N ASN A 32 3.00 -24.34 -7.31
CA ASN A 32 1.77 -23.60 -7.03
C ASN A 32 1.92 -22.74 -5.78
N ASP A 33 2.47 -23.30 -4.70
CA ASP A 33 2.66 -22.58 -3.44
C ASP A 33 3.71 -21.48 -3.54
N LEU A 34 4.77 -21.66 -4.36
CA LEU A 34 5.74 -20.60 -4.65
C LEU A 34 5.08 -19.35 -5.26
N SER A 35 4.06 -19.51 -6.09
CA SER A 35 3.32 -18.37 -6.66
C SER A 35 2.54 -17.60 -5.59
N VAL A 36 1.94 -18.32 -4.65
CA VAL A 36 1.21 -17.75 -3.51
C VAL A 36 2.16 -16.99 -2.59
N VAL A 37 3.29 -17.59 -2.21
CA VAL A 37 4.29 -16.93 -1.35
C VAL A 37 4.85 -15.68 -2.01
N ARG A 38 5.14 -15.71 -3.32
CA ARG A 38 5.62 -14.52 -4.05
C ARG A 38 4.62 -13.38 -4.00
N ARG A 39 3.34 -13.69 -4.14
CA ARG A 39 2.25 -12.73 -4.02
C ARG A 39 2.13 -12.18 -2.60
N TRP A 40 2.20 -13.03 -1.58
CA TRP A 40 2.16 -12.58 -0.19
C TRP A 40 3.37 -11.71 0.17
N TYR A 41 4.55 -12.07 -0.33
CA TYR A 41 5.78 -11.27 -0.22
C TYR A 41 5.59 -9.89 -0.84
N SER A 42 5.06 -9.83 -2.06
CA SER A 42 4.83 -8.56 -2.73
C SER A 42 3.80 -7.70 -1.99
N LEU A 43 2.76 -8.32 -1.43
CA LEU A 43 1.75 -7.68 -0.58
C LEU A 43 2.28 -7.28 0.82
N ASN A 44 3.52 -7.63 1.16
CA ASN A 44 4.12 -7.43 2.48
C ASN A 44 3.30 -8.09 3.61
N ILE A 45 2.79 -9.31 3.40
CA ILE A 45 2.04 -10.07 4.41
C ILE A 45 3.04 -10.81 5.32
N PRO A 46 3.15 -10.49 6.62
CA PRO A 46 4.07 -11.20 7.50
C PRO A 46 3.53 -12.58 7.91
N LEU A 47 4.42 -13.55 8.18
CA LEU A 47 4.05 -14.87 8.71
C LEU A 47 3.11 -14.77 9.92
N GLY A 48 3.41 -13.87 10.87
CA GLY A 48 2.58 -13.66 12.05
C GLY A 48 1.12 -13.30 11.71
N PHE A 49 0.90 -12.56 10.62
CA PHE A 49 -0.46 -12.28 10.14
C PHE A 49 -1.10 -13.52 9.52
N VAL A 50 -0.35 -14.31 8.74
CA VAL A 50 -0.84 -15.57 8.18
C VAL A 50 -1.35 -16.48 9.30
N LEU A 51 -0.54 -16.69 10.34
CA LEU A 51 -0.90 -17.52 11.49
C LEU A 51 -2.15 -16.97 12.22
N LEU A 52 -2.22 -15.66 12.44
CA LEU A 52 -3.41 -15.01 13.03
C LEU A 52 -4.65 -15.16 12.13
N ALA A 53 -4.50 -15.07 10.82
CA ALA A 53 -5.61 -15.23 9.88
C ALA A 53 -6.19 -16.65 9.91
N LEU A 54 -5.38 -17.64 10.28
CA LEU A 54 -5.74 -19.05 10.32
C LEU A 54 -6.16 -19.56 11.71
N SER A 55 -5.92 -18.81 12.79
CA SER A 55 -6.12 -19.29 14.17
C SER A 55 -7.57 -19.69 14.46
N ASP A 56 -8.52 -18.96 13.88
CA ASP A 56 -9.95 -19.09 14.18
C ASP A 56 -10.73 -19.81 13.06
N GLU A 57 -10.03 -20.41 12.10
CA GLU A 57 -10.63 -21.02 10.91
C GLU A 57 -10.62 -22.56 11.01
N GLU A 58 -11.73 -23.17 10.60
CA GLU A 58 -11.79 -24.64 10.45
C GLU A 58 -11.04 -25.06 9.19
N LEU A 59 -9.74 -25.28 9.35
CA LEU A 59 -8.88 -25.71 8.25
C LEU A 59 -9.12 -27.18 7.86
N PRO A 60 -8.95 -27.52 6.58
CA PRO A 60 -8.96 -28.91 6.13
C PRO A 60 -7.95 -29.77 6.93
N LYS A 61 -8.22 -31.07 7.02
CA LYS A 61 -7.29 -32.04 7.64
C LYS A 61 -5.90 -31.99 7.02
N ARG A 62 -5.83 -31.64 5.73
CA ARG A 62 -4.59 -31.45 4.99
C ARG A 62 -4.77 -30.28 4.02
N PHE A 63 -3.89 -29.28 4.05
CA PHE A 63 -4.00 -28.06 3.26
C PHE A 63 -2.63 -27.54 2.78
N SER A 64 -2.65 -26.80 1.67
CA SER A 64 -1.52 -26.12 1.03
C SER A 64 -1.71 -24.61 1.08
N LEU A 65 -0.71 -23.83 0.63
CA LEU A 65 -0.86 -22.37 0.58
C LEU A 65 -1.96 -21.91 -0.37
N LYS A 66 -2.18 -22.66 -1.45
CA LYS A 66 -3.26 -22.38 -2.40
C LYS A 66 -4.65 -22.44 -1.76
N ASP A 67 -4.86 -23.34 -0.81
CA ASP A 67 -6.15 -23.52 -0.13
C ASP A 67 -6.49 -22.34 0.80
N ILE A 68 -5.46 -21.63 1.27
CA ILE A 68 -5.60 -20.53 2.23
C ILE A 68 -5.31 -19.14 1.64
N ASP A 69 -4.82 -19.05 0.39
CA ASP A 69 -4.46 -17.79 -0.27
C ASP A 69 -5.57 -16.74 -0.20
N GLU A 70 -6.75 -17.08 -0.72
CA GLU A 70 -7.86 -16.13 -0.80
C GLU A 70 -8.31 -15.65 0.59
N LEU A 71 -8.33 -16.56 1.57
CA LEU A 71 -8.68 -16.26 2.94
C LEU A 71 -7.68 -15.27 3.57
N VAL A 72 -6.38 -15.58 3.48
CA VAL A 72 -5.30 -14.76 4.02
C VAL A 72 -5.30 -13.38 3.36
N VAL A 73 -5.36 -13.32 2.03
CA VAL A 73 -5.36 -12.04 1.29
C VAL A 73 -6.61 -11.22 1.61
N LYS A 74 -7.78 -11.84 1.70
CA LYS A 74 -9.03 -11.15 2.06
C LYS A 74 -8.98 -10.57 3.48
N LYS A 75 -8.53 -11.36 4.46
CA LYS A 75 -8.35 -10.89 5.84
C LYS A 75 -7.30 -9.78 5.90
N PHE A 76 -6.21 -9.91 5.17
CA PHE A 76 -5.13 -8.91 5.14
C PHE A 76 -5.61 -7.58 4.57
N ARG A 77 -6.37 -7.59 3.46
CA ARG A 77 -6.97 -6.37 2.90
C ARG A 77 -7.88 -5.67 3.91
N LYS A 78 -8.71 -6.43 4.62
CA LYS A 78 -9.58 -5.86 5.66
C LYS A 78 -8.77 -5.28 6.82
N TYR A 79 -7.77 -6.01 7.30
CA TYR A 79 -6.85 -5.54 8.33
C TYR A 79 -6.15 -4.23 7.93
N ALA A 80 -5.59 -4.18 6.72
CA ALA A 80 -4.92 -2.98 6.21
C ALA A 80 -5.88 -1.78 6.10
N GLN A 81 -7.15 -2.00 5.74
CA GLN A 81 -8.17 -0.94 5.72
C GLN A 81 -8.46 -0.39 7.11
N ASP A 82 -8.59 -1.26 8.11
CA ASP A 82 -8.85 -0.84 9.49
C ASP A 82 -7.65 -0.13 10.11
N GLU A 83 -6.43 -0.63 9.86
CA GLU A 83 -5.17 0.03 10.21
C GLU A 83 -5.04 1.41 9.56
N ALA A 84 -5.40 1.54 8.29
CA ALA A 84 -5.35 2.82 7.57
C ALA A 84 -6.33 3.85 8.16
N LYS A 85 -7.55 3.43 8.53
CA LYS A 85 -8.52 4.30 9.20
C LYS A 85 -8.00 4.79 10.55
N PHE A 86 -7.42 3.90 11.34
CA PHE A 86 -6.80 4.24 12.61
C PHE A 86 -5.62 5.20 12.43
N ALA A 87 -4.72 4.88 11.49
CA ALA A 87 -3.57 5.71 11.14
C ALA A 87 -4.00 7.12 10.71
N LEU A 88 -5.03 7.24 9.86
CA LEU A 88 -5.56 8.53 9.41
C LEU A 88 -6.11 9.37 10.57
N GLY A 89 -6.87 8.75 11.48
CA GLY A 89 -7.40 9.42 12.67
C GLY A 89 -6.30 9.89 13.64
N ALA A 90 -5.23 9.10 13.77
CA ALA A 90 -4.10 9.38 14.64
C ALA A 90 -3.02 10.27 14.01
N LEU A 91 -3.06 10.51 12.69
CA LEU A 91 -2.02 11.26 11.97
C LEU A 91 -1.96 12.73 12.39
N ARG A 92 -3.12 13.36 12.58
CA ARG A 92 -3.21 14.80 12.95
C ARG A 92 -2.62 15.12 14.32
N LYS A 93 -2.56 14.13 15.22
CA LYS A 93 -2.03 14.27 16.58
C LYS A 93 -0.57 13.81 16.70
N GLU A 94 -0.01 13.25 15.63
CA GLU A 94 1.36 12.76 15.63
C GLU A 94 2.33 13.92 15.49
N VAL A 95 3.35 13.95 16.34
CA VAL A 95 4.38 14.98 16.34
C VAL A 95 5.72 14.39 15.93
N ILE A 96 5.89 13.06 16.05
CA ILE A 96 7.14 12.38 15.73
C ILE A 96 7.19 12.09 14.22
N PRO A 97 8.17 12.64 13.48
CA PRO A 97 8.28 12.45 12.02
C PRO A 97 8.26 11.00 11.56
N TYR A 98 9.02 10.13 12.24
CA TYR A 98 9.08 8.71 11.94
C TYR A 98 7.71 8.01 12.08
N ALA A 99 6.94 8.37 13.12
CA ALA A 99 5.61 7.82 13.32
C ALA A 99 4.60 8.34 12.29
N LYS A 100 4.77 9.59 11.80
CA LYS A 100 3.99 10.10 10.64
C LYS A 100 4.28 9.28 9.39
N LEU A 101 5.54 8.96 9.10
CA LEU A 101 5.91 8.10 7.96
C LEU A 101 5.29 6.71 8.05
N GLU A 102 5.25 6.11 9.25
CA GLU A 102 4.59 4.81 9.46
C GLU A 102 3.09 4.84 9.23
N LYS A 103 2.43 5.89 9.71
CA LYS A 103 1.00 6.09 9.47
C LYS A 103 0.73 6.32 7.98
N LEU A 104 1.56 7.11 7.31
CA LEU A 104 1.48 7.31 5.87
C LEU A 104 1.64 5.99 5.12
N TYR A 105 2.63 5.17 5.50
CA TYR A 105 2.84 3.84 4.93
C TYR A 105 1.57 2.97 5.00
N LYS A 106 0.94 2.87 6.17
CA LYS A 106 -0.30 2.08 6.36
C LYS A 106 -1.44 2.58 5.46
N ILE A 107 -1.61 3.90 5.35
CA ILE A 107 -2.63 4.51 4.51
C ILE A 107 -2.37 4.18 3.03
N LEU A 108 -1.14 4.38 2.55
CA LEU A 108 -0.81 4.13 1.15
C LEU A 108 -0.87 2.63 0.81
N GLN A 109 -0.49 1.74 1.74
CA GLN A 109 -0.63 0.30 1.55
C GLN A 109 -2.08 -0.11 1.33
N SER A 110 -3.00 0.39 2.16
CA SER A 110 -4.43 0.14 2.00
C SER A 110 -4.95 0.59 0.64
N ILE A 111 -4.52 1.78 0.16
CA ILE A 111 -4.92 2.30 -1.15
C ILE A 111 -4.39 1.41 -2.29
N LEU A 112 -3.13 1.00 -2.23
CA LEU A 112 -2.52 0.12 -3.24
C LEU A 112 -3.22 -1.25 -3.29
N LEU A 113 -3.60 -1.79 -2.13
CA LEU A 113 -4.40 -3.01 -2.02
C LEU A 113 -5.80 -2.84 -2.62
N GLU A 114 -6.45 -1.69 -2.39
CA GLU A 114 -7.78 -1.37 -2.91
C GLU A 114 -7.80 -1.28 -4.45
N ILE A 115 -6.77 -0.68 -5.06
CA ILE A 115 -6.64 -0.60 -6.53
C ILE A 115 -6.18 -1.92 -7.16
N GLY A 116 -5.88 -2.95 -6.35
CA GLY A 116 -5.48 -4.28 -6.83
C GLY A 116 -4.07 -4.32 -7.41
N VAL A 117 -3.17 -3.43 -6.98
CA VAL A 117 -1.76 -3.45 -7.38
C VAL A 117 -1.01 -4.45 -6.52
N GLU A 118 -0.21 -5.30 -7.17
CA GLU A 118 0.64 -6.30 -6.50
C GLU A 118 2.11 -5.85 -6.38
N ASP A 119 2.49 -4.76 -7.03
CA ASP A 119 3.82 -4.14 -6.94
C ASP A 119 3.83 -3.01 -5.89
N PHE A 120 4.49 -3.28 -4.76
CA PHE A 120 4.62 -2.36 -3.63
C PHE A 120 5.99 -1.66 -3.59
N SER A 121 6.74 -1.62 -4.70
CA SER A 121 8.01 -0.89 -4.80
C SER A 121 7.93 0.58 -4.38
N LEU A 122 6.78 1.22 -4.55
CA LEU A 122 6.52 2.57 -4.04
C LEU A 122 6.54 2.62 -2.50
N LEU A 123 6.02 1.60 -1.83
CA LEU A 123 6.07 1.57 -0.36
C LEU A 123 7.48 1.32 0.16
N GLU A 124 8.29 0.55 -0.56
CA GLU A 124 9.70 0.36 -0.19
C GLU A 124 10.46 1.68 -0.24
N LYS A 125 10.25 2.50 -1.28
CA LYS A 125 10.80 3.87 -1.32
C LYS A 125 10.38 4.71 -0.12
N LEU A 126 9.12 4.60 0.32
CA LEU A 126 8.65 5.32 1.50
C LEU A 126 9.32 4.83 2.79
N LYS A 127 9.60 3.52 2.91
CA LYS A 127 10.37 2.99 4.04
C LYS A 127 11.82 3.51 4.03
N GLU A 128 12.44 3.61 2.85
CA GLU A 128 13.81 4.14 2.72
C GLU A 128 13.93 5.58 3.20
N LEU A 129 12.88 6.40 3.06
CA LEU A 129 12.85 7.77 3.59
C LEU A 129 13.08 7.83 5.11
N LYS A 130 12.76 6.77 5.85
CA LYS A 130 13.04 6.70 7.30
C LYS A 130 14.54 6.70 7.64
N LYS A 131 15.41 6.44 6.67
CA LYS A 131 16.88 6.44 6.85
C LYS A 131 17.48 7.85 6.73
N ILE A 132 16.69 8.84 6.30
CA ILE A 132 17.13 10.24 6.17
C ILE A 132 17.02 10.92 7.52
N GLU A 133 18.14 11.36 8.07
CA GLU A 133 18.18 12.05 9.38
C GLU A 133 17.86 13.55 9.26
N ASP A 134 18.23 14.18 8.14
CA ASP A 134 17.93 15.59 7.90
C ASP A 134 16.44 15.79 7.56
N ILE A 135 15.75 16.54 8.42
CA ILE A 135 14.29 16.77 8.29
C ILE A 135 13.94 17.52 7.00
N LYS A 136 14.80 18.45 6.56
CA LYS A 136 14.54 19.25 5.38
C LYS A 136 14.72 18.42 4.11
N GLU A 137 15.77 17.61 4.06
CA GLU A 137 15.98 16.63 2.99
C GLU A 137 14.82 15.63 2.93
N LEU A 138 14.37 15.13 4.09
CA LEU A 138 13.23 14.22 4.18
C LEU A 138 11.93 14.84 3.66
N GLU A 139 11.64 16.12 3.97
CA GLU A 139 10.50 16.84 3.42
C GLU A 139 10.58 17.01 1.90
N GLU A 140 11.75 17.34 1.36
CA GLU A 140 11.96 17.48 -0.09
C GLU A 140 11.74 16.14 -0.80
N GLU A 141 12.26 15.05 -0.24
CA GLU A 141 12.04 13.70 -0.75
C GLU A 141 10.57 13.25 -0.62
N LEU A 142 9.87 13.63 0.45
CA LEU A 142 8.44 13.38 0.60
C LEU A 142 7.60 14.09 -0.47
N ILE A 143 7.95 15.33 -0.82
CA ILE A 143 7.29 16.06 -1.92
C ILE A 143 7.52 15.36 -3.26
N ASN A 144 8.72 14.83 -3.50
CA ASN A 144 9.04 14.08 -4.72
C ASN A 144 8.33 12.73 -4.76
N PHE A 145 8.27 12.05 -3.62
CA PHE A 145 7.53 10.82 -3.43
C PHE A 145 6.03 11.03 -3.67
N GLU A 146 5.45 12.11 -3.13
CA GLU A 146 4.04 12.48 -3.32
C GLU A 146 3.70 12.61 -4.81
N LYS A 147 4.51 13.35 -5.58
CA LYS A 147 4.32 13.50 -7.03
C LYS A 147 4.34 12.15 -7.74
N THR A 148 5.28 11.28 -7.35
CA THR A 148 5.42 9.94 -7.92
C THR A 148 4.20 9.06 -7.59
N PHE A 149 3.76 9.09 -6.33
CA PHE A 149 2.59 8.36 -5.86
C PHE A 149 1.31 8.78 -6.60
N TYR A 150 1.01 10.07 -6.72
CA TYR A 150 -0.19 10.51 -7.45
C TYR A 150 -0.11 10.22 -8.96
N SER A 151 1.08 10.24 -9.56
CA SER A 151 1.26 9.84 -10.96
C SER A 151 0.93 8.36 -11.15
N PHE A 152 1.42 7.51 -10.25
CA PHE A 152 1.10 6.09 -10.22
C PHE A 152 -0.40 5.85 -9.99
N LEU A 153 -0.96 6.48 -8.96
CA LEU A 153 -2.37 6.36 -8.60
C LEU A 153 -3.27 6.79 -9.76
N TYR A 154 -2.96 7.89 -10.44
CA TYR A 154 -3.74 8.34 -11.60
C TYR A 154 -3.74 7.32 -12.75
N LYS A 155 -2.64 6.59 -12.97
CA LYS A 155 -2.55 5.59 -14.03
C LYS A 155 -3.39 4.35 -13.73
N ASN A 156 -3.38 3.91 -12.47
CA ASN A 156 -3.96 2.64 -12.04
C ASN A 156 -5.35 2.76 -11.39
N SER A 157 -5.77 3.97 -11.00
CA SER A 157 -7.04 4.19 -10.30
C SER A 157 -8.25 4.03 -11.22
N PRO A 158 -9.34 3.36 -10.78
CA PRO A 158 -10.62 3.37 -11.47
C PRO A 158 -11.22 4.77 -11.61
N PHE A 159 -10.89 5.70 -10.71
CA PHE A 159 -11.39 7.08 -10.72
C PHE A 159 -10.68 7.98 -11.73
N ARG A 160 -9.67 7.49 -12.46
CA ARG A 160 -8.90 8.27 -13.45
C ARG A 160 -9.78 9.06 -14.42
N LYS A 161 -10.76 8.40 -15.03
CA LYS A 161 -11.66 9.00 -16.02
C LYS A 161 -12.57 10.05 -15.38
N GLU A 162 -13.10 9.74 -14.19
CA GLU A 162 -13.98 10.62 -13.42
C GLU A 162 -13.24 11.91 -13.02
N CYS A 163 -12.09 11.79 -12.37
CA CYS A 163 -11.29 12.94 -11.94
C CYS A 163 -10.78 13.78 -13.12
N ARG A 164 -10.49 13.16 -14.26
CA ARG A 164 -10.15 13.89 -15.49
C ARG A 164 -11.33 14.73 -15.98
N LYS A 165 -12.53 14.16 -16.07
CA LYS A 165 -13.75 14.87 -16.49
C LYS A 165 -14.09 16.01 -15.54
N TYR A 166 -13.96 15.78 -14.23
CA TYR A 166 -14.14 16.80 -13.20
C TYR A 166 -13.22 18.01 -13.45
N ALA A 167 -11.92 17.77 -13.64
CA ALA A 167 -10.96 18.84 -13.91
C ALA A 167 -11.23 19.57 -15.23
N GLU A 168 -11.61 18.84 -16.30
CA GLU A 168 -11.94 19.42 -17.60
C GLU A 168 -13.19 20.31 -17.52
N LYS A 169 -14.22 19.89 -16.79
CA LYS A 169 -15.45 20.68 -16.60
C LYS A 169 -15.18 21.98 -15.85
N LEU A 170 -14.35 21.96 -14.81
CA LEU A 170 -13.99 23.15 -14.05
C LEU A 170 -13.12 24.13 -14.86
N LEU A 171 -12.28 23.62 -15.76
CA LEU A 171 -11.38 24.45 -16.57
C LEU A 171 -11.99 24.93 -17.88
N ALA A 172 -13.11 24.35 -18.32
CA ALA A 172 -13.77 24.72 -19.57
C ALA A 172 -13.99 26.23 -19.74
N PRO A 173 -14.44 27.00 -18.71
CA PRO A 173 -14.64 28.45 -18.83
C PRO A 173 -13.33 29.22 -19.05
N TYR A 174 -12.19 28.69 -18.62
CA TYR A 174 -10.90 29.37 -18.60
C TYR A 174 -10.01 29.04 -19.81
N ASN A 175 -10.41 28.07 -20.65
CA ASN A 175 -9.60 27.56 -21.75
C ASN A 175 -9.16 28.61 -22.78
N ILE A 176 -9.92 29.70 -22.92
CA ILE A 176 -9.65 30.80 -23.85
C ILE A 176 -8.82 31.90 -23.21
N TYR A 177 -9.00 32.13 -21.91
CA TYR A 177 -8.43 33.27 -21.19
C TYR A 177 -7.07 32.99 -20.55
N TRP A 178 -6.81 31.72 -20.21
CA TRP A 178 -5.61 31.34 -19.48
C TRP A 178 -4.54 30.78 -20.40
N HIS A 179 -3.28 31.08 -20.07
CA HIS A 179 -2.15 30.51 -20.78
C HIS A 179 -2.15 28.98 -20.69
N LYS A 180 -1.83 28.29 -21.79
CA LYS A 180 -1.86 26.81 -21.89
C LYS A 180 -1.10 26.11 -20.76
N LYS A 181 0.07 26.65 -20.37
CA LYS A 181 0.87 26.11 -19.26
C LYS A 181 0.14 26.19 -17.92
N VAL A 182 -0.58 27.28 -17.66
CA VAL A 182 -1.38 27.46 -16.44
C VAL A 182 -2.51 26.43 -16.42
N LEU A 183 -3.28 26.32 -17.51
CA LEU A 183 -4.36 25.34 -17.64
C LEU A 183 -3.87 23.90 -17.39
N GLN A 184 -2.71 23.52 -17.94
CA GLN A 184 -2.13 22.19 -17.71
C GLN A 184 -1.74 21.96 -16.25
N LEU A 185 -1.10 22.92 -15.60
CA LEU A 185 -0.72 22.83 -14.18
C LEU A 185 -1.96 22.74 -13.29
N THR A 186 -2.95 23.61 -13.51
CA THR A 186 -4.21 23.60 -12.76
C THR A 186 -4.97 22.29 -12.98
N LYS A 187 -4.99 21.76 -14.21
CA LYS A 187 -5.63 20.45 -14.48
C LYS A 187 -4.99 19.34 -13.67
N LYS A 188 -3.65 19.29 -13.61
CA LYS A 188 -2.92 18.31 -12.79
C LYS A 188 -3.27 18.47 -11.30
N ALA A 189 -3.31 19.71 -10.80
CA ALA A 189 -3.67 19.99 -9.41
C ALA A 189 -5.12 19.57 -9.07
N LEU A 190 -6.08 19.83 -9.97
CA LEU A 190 -7.48 19.41 -9.78
C LEU A 190 -7.64 17.89 -9.81
N ILE A 191 -6.92 17.20 -10.70
CA ILE A 191 -6.91 15.73 -10.73
C ILE A 191 -6.32 15.19 -9.42
N LYS A 192 -5.18 15.73 -8.96
CA LYS A 192 -4.57 15.38 -7.68
C LYS A 192 -5.57 15.57 -6.54
N LYS A 193 -6.24 16.72 -6.48
CA LYS A 193 -7.26 17.04 -5.46
C LYS A 193 -8.41 16.03 -5.47
N CYS A 194 -8.96 15.70 -6.64
CA CYS A 194 -10.04 14.72 -6.76
C CYS A 194 -9.61 13.33 -6.27
N LEU A 195 -8.41 12.86 -6.66
CA LEU A 195 -7.88 11.58 -6.17
C LEU A 195 -7.64 11.61 -4.66
N LYS A 196 -7.09 12.72 -4.14
CA LYS A 196 -6.88 12.91 -2.70
C LYS A 196 -8.18 12.74 -1.92
N GLU A 197 -9.26 13.36 -2.38
CA GLU A 197 -10.58 13.28 -1.75
C GLU A 197 -11.19 11.88 -1.85
N LYS A 198 -11.10 11.23 -3.03
CA LYS A 198 -11.66 9.87 -3.25
C LYS A 198 -11.02 8.81 -2.37
N TYR A 199 -9.71 8.90 -2.17
CA TYR A 199 -8.95 7.92 -1.39
C TYR A 199 -8.67 8.37 0.06
N GLY A 200 -9.13 9.56 0.47
CA GLY A 200 -8.86 10.11 1.80
C GLY A 200 -7.36 10.29 2.10
N ILE A 201 -6.55 10.60 1.09
CA ILE A 201 -5.09 10.70 1.23
C ILE A 201 -4.73 11.96 2.04
N PRO A 202 -3.95 11.86 3.13
CA PRO A 202 -3.49 13.03 3.87
C PRO A 202 -2.42 13.82 3.09
N ASP A 203 -2.03 14.98 3.59
CA ASP A 203 -0.85 15.67 3.06
C ASP A 203 0.42 14.92 3.42
N PHE A 204 1.38 14.90 2.50
CA PHE A 204 2.67 14.25 2.69
C PHE A 204 3.61 15.27 3.32
N THR A 205 3.50 15.41 4.64
CA THR A 205 4.30 16.31 5.47
C THR A 205 4.59 15.62 6.79
N ILE A 206 5.82 15.75 7.27
CA ILE A 206 6.26 15.30 8.58
C ILE A 206 6.41 16.46 9.57
N LEU A 207 6.46 17.70 9.08
CA LEU A 207 6.28 18.93 9.85
C LEU A 207 4.82 19.08 10.32
#